data_AF-A0A9E2EHA7-F1
#
_entry.id   AF-A0A9E2EHA7-F1
#
_cell.length_a   1.000
_cell.length_b   1.000
_cell.length_c   1.000
_cell.angle_alpha   90.00
_cell.angle_beta   90.00
_cell.angle_gamma   90.00
#
_symmetry.space_group_name_H-M   'P 1'
#
loop_
_entity.id
_entity.type
_entity.pdbx_description
1 polymer ?
#
loop_
_entity_poly.entity_id
_entity_poly.type
_entity_poly.pdbx_seq_one_letter_code
_entity_poly.pdbx_strand_id
1 'polypeptide(L)'
;VPGQSVRMFEVSTVFGTIVNVSGIVRELTPGLEYVAVAQGSTLAVLPTAPLKELTTYMVVLTNDINDSNGNDATPDQTYYLAKRATPWVDENGNSTYSLIDNATAATLEGLRQFTATQEAAAESVGIAKEDIILSWTAQTQSITPVLKNLRSIARPAPTTVGPTGLNTAAVGGAGAADLYAGIITLPYYLGVPSAENPVAPLTDFWTAEPGAYVAPFDALGLDPTSTFVTVANPFPVITSMQTVPLLMSVPNANSGHMKPAAGWPVVVYGHGITRNRTDMLAIADTAAAVGYAVVAIDFPLHGVRAEDGPLAALYVGNGPFAGIANERTFDVDYVNNETGAPGPDGVTDASGTHIINLSSSLTSRDNLRQGQTDLSILAVTLPHISYDGDMLPDLDGSTVTYVGSSMGAIMGTPFLGAEPTISNGFLSVPMGGLARGLEGSPTFGPSIRAGLKAAAGLEPGTSDYEQFFIVLQTVIDSGDPINWSAETARHNNVVLHEVIGDTVNPNFVPTAPLSGTEPMIRAMGLTSYSSTQVNPDGLDIAGRFVPPASHGSFLSPATSPAATAEMQKQMASFLISRGTAVQVEDASTMVAVPAEASTASDKTDPDVRKQKLTGKKGG
;
A
#
# COMPACT_ATOMS: atom_id res chain seq x y z
N VAL A 1 -19.70 -20.92 14.19
CA VAL A 1 -20.48 -20.19 13.16
C VAL A 1 -20.26 -18.69 13.35
N PRO A 2 -19.75 -17.96 12.35
CA PRO A 2 -19.66 -16.50 12.39
C PRO A 2 -21.02 -15.85 12.67
N GLY A 3 -21.09 -14.88 13.58
CA GLY A 3 -22.34 -14.20 13.96
C GLY A 3 -23.19 -14.93 15.00
N GLN A 4 -22.79 -16.13 15.40
CA GLN A 4 -23.43 -16.89 16.47
C GLN A 4 -22.40 -17.24 17.53
N SER A 5 -21.53 -18.21 17.23
CA SER A 5 -20.50 -18.68 18.16
C SER A 5 -19.15 -18.00 18.04
N VAL A 6 -18.96 -17.20 16.99
CA VAL A 6 -17.81 -16.30 16.80
C VAL A 6 -18.34 -14.91 16.48
N ARG A 7 -18.21 -13.98 17.41
CA ARG A 7 -18.78 -12.62 17.34
C ARG A 7 -17.65 -11.59 17.33
N MET A 8 -17.79 -10.54 16.54
CA MET A 8 -16.80 -9.46 16.47
C MET A 8 -17.49 -8.11 16.55
N PHE A 9 -16.94 -7.21 17.36
CA PHE A 9 -17.54 -5.92 17.69
C PHE A 9 -16.53 -4.79 17.52
N GLU A 10 -17.01 -3.63 17.07
CA GLU A 10 -16.34 -2.35 17.30
C GLU A 10 -16.71 -1.88 18.71
N VAL A 11 -15.72 -1.53 19.53
CA VAL A 11 -15.93 -1.23 20.95
C VAL A 11 -15.30 0.10 21.35
N SER A 12 -15.92 0.76 22.32
CA SER A 12 -15.34 1.91 23.01
C SER A 12 -14.48 1.43 24.16
N THR A 13 -13.38 2.12 24.43
CA THR A 13 -12.54 1.88 25.59
C THR A 13 -12.35 3.13 26.44
N VAL A 14 -12.01 2.94 27.71
CA VAL A 14 -11.63 4.04 28.58
C VAL A 14 -10.32 4.65 28.08
N PHE A 15 -10.29 5.97 27.89
CA PHE A 15 -9.10 6.69 27.42
C PHE A 15 -7.86 6.34 28.27
N GLY A 16 -6.72 6.12 27.60
CA GLY A 16 -5.49 5.65 28.25
C GLY A 16 -5.45 4.14 28.52
N THR A 17 -6.53 3.40 28.24
CA THR A 17 -6.56 1.94 28.27
C THR A 17 -7.09 1.40 26.95
N ILE A 18 -6.27 0.69 26.18
CA ILE A 18 -6.73 -0.02 24.97
C ILE A 18 -7.50 -1.30 25.31
N VAL A 19 -7.55 -1.65 26.59
CA VAL A 19 -7.98 -2.94 27.12
C VAL A 19 -9.37 -2.88 27.79
N ASN A 20 -9.69 -1.81 28.52
CA ASN A 20 -10.95 -1.78 29.28
C ASN A 20 -12.11 -1.35 28.39
N VAL A 21 -12.98 -2.29 28.04
CA VAL A 21 -14.16 -2.05 27.20
C VAL A 21 -15.19 -1.27 28.01
N SER A 22 -15.57 -0.08 27.53
CA SER A 22 -16.62 0.74 28.13
C SER A 22 -18.01 0.49 27.51
N GLY A 23 -18.07 -0.13 26.33
CA GLY A 23 -19.33 -0.49 25.67
C GLY A 23 -19.17 -0.88 24.20
N ILE A 24 -20.19 -1.55 23.67
CA ILE A 24 -20.29 -1.92 22.24
C ILE A 24 -20.71 -0.69 21.42
N VAL A 25 -19.96 -0.39 20.36
CA VAL A 25 -20.35 0.61 19.36
C VAL A 25 -21.30 -0.04 18.35
N ARG A 26 -20.88 -1.17 17.79
CA ARG A 26 -21.67 -2.00 16.86
C ARG A 26 -21.09 -3.39 16.74
N GLU A 27 -21.89 -4.31 16.23
CA GLU A 27 -21.43 -5.61 15.76
C GLU A 27 -20.98 -5.53 14.29
N LEU A 28 -19.95 -6.31 13.94
CA LEU A 28 -19.52 -6.48 12.55
C LEU A 28 -20.39 -7.54 11.87
N THR A 29 -20.68 -7.33 10.60
CA THR A 29 -21.55 -8.18 9.80
C THR A 29 -20.80 -9.45 9.37
N PRO A 30 -21.20 -10.65 9.84
CA PRO A 30 -20.53 -11.90 9.49
C PRO A 30 -20.69 -12.22 7.99
N GLY A 31 -19.64 -12.74 7.37
CA GLY A 31 -19.59 -13.03 5.93
C GLY A 31 -19.39 -11.79 5.04
N LEU A 32 -19.62 -10.59 5.57
CA LEU A 32 -19.42 -9.32 4.86
C LEU A 32 -18.19 -8.55 5.34
N GLU A 33 -18.01 -8.42 6.67
CA GLU A 33 -16.90 -7.68 7.30
C GLU A 33 -15.83 -8.62 7.90
N TYR A 34 -16.21 -9.86 8.26
CA TYR A 34 -15.28 -10.89 8.67
C TYR A 34 -15.82 -12.30 8.37
N VAL A 35 -14.90 -13.26 8.28
CA VAL A 35 -15.21 -14.70 8.25
C VAL A 35 -14.51 -15.39 9.40
N ALA A 36 -15.04 -16.53 9.85
CA ALA A 36 -14.35 -17.42 10.78
C ALA A 36 -14.16 -18.79 10.14
N VAL A 37 -12.93 -19.27 10.09
CA VAL A 37 -12.54 -20.52 9.43
C VAL A 37 -11.85 -21.42 10.44
N ALA A 38 -12.35 -22.63 10.60
CA ALA A 38 -11.74 -23.65 11.44
C ALA A 38 -10.94 -24.63 10.58
N GLN A 39 -9.69 -24.89 10.97
CA GLN A 39 -8.84 -25.92 10.36
C GLN A 39 -8.07 -26.67 11.45
N GLY A 40 -8.39 -27.95 11.63
CA GLY A 40 -7.85 -28.74 12.74
C GLY A 40 -8.21 -28.11 14.09
N SER A 41 -7.19 -27.80 14.90
CA SER A 41 -7.34 -27.13 16.20
C SER A 41 -7.25 -25.60 16.13
N THR A 42 -7.22 -25.02 14.93
CA THR A 42 -7.05 -23.57 14.74
C THR A 42 -8.35 -22.94 14.26
N LEU A 43 -8.77 -21.86 14.93
CA LEU A 43 -9.86 -20.99 14.49
C LEU A 43 -9.27 -19.64 14.08
N ALA A 44 -9.35 -19.32 12.79
CA ALA A 44 -8.96 -18.02 12.25
C ALA A 44 -10.18 -17.11 12.14
N VAL A 45 -10.09 -15.89 12.66
CA VAL A 45 -11.08 -14.83 12.49
C VAL A 45 -10.46 -13.77 11.59
N LEU A 46 -10.94 -13.69 10.34
CA LEU A 46 -10.29 -12.94 9.27
C LEU A 46 -11.21 -11.80 8.79
N PRO A 47 -10.79 -10.53 8.90
CA PRO A 47 -11.49 -9.43 8.26
C PRO A 47 -11.53 -9.59 6.73
N THR A 48 -12.63 -9.18 6.11
CA THR A 48 -12.83 -9.22 4.65
C THR A 48 -12.72 -7.84 4.00
N ALA A 49 -12.59 -6.79 4.84
CA ALA A 49 -12.22 -5.43 4.47
C ALA A 49 -11.24 -4.87 5.52
N PRO A 50 -10.40 -3.88 5.17
CA PRO A 50 -9.60 -3.16 6.16
C PRO A 50 -10.49 -2.59 7.27
N LEU A 51 -10.10 -2.86 8.50
CA LEU A 51 -10.76 -2.27 9.67
C LEU A 51 -10.35 -0.80 9.80
N LYS A 52 -11.18 0.00 10.48
CA LYS A 52 -10.86 1.42 10.73
C LYS A 52 -9.55 1.50 11.51
N GLU A 53 -8.64 2.38 11.12
CA GLU A 53 -7.40 2.62 11.87
C GLU A 53 -7.70 3.21 13.27
N LEU A 54 -6.78 3.02 14.22
CA LEU A 54 -6.90 3.52 15.60
C LEU A 54 -8.23 3.19 16.30
N THR A 55 -8.83 2.04 15.95
CA THR A 55 -10.14 1.61 16.44
C THR A 55 -10.00 0.30 17.18
N THR A 56 -10.66 0.18 18.34
CA THR A 56 -10.62 -1.05 19.13
C THR A 56 -11.75 -1.99 18.70
N TYR A 57 -11.37 -3.24 18.46
CA TYR A 57 -12.30 -4.33 18.18
C TYR A 57 -12.21 -5.40 19.25
N MET A 58 -13.34 -6.04 19.53
CA MET A 58 -13.45 -7.15 20.47
C MET A 58 -13.95 -8.39 19.75
N VAL A 59 -13.34 -9.54 20.01
CA VAL A 59 -13.84 -10.84 19.57
C VAL A 59 -14.34 -11.62 20.78
N VAL A 60 -15.46 -12.30 20.62
CA VAL A 60 -16.10 -13.15 21.64
C VAL A 60 -16.39 -14.52 21.01
N LEU A 61 -15.92 -15.57 21.66
CA LEU A 61 -16.17 -16.96 21.30
C LEU A 61 -17.10 -17.59 22.34
N THR A 62 -18.07 -18.38 21.88
CA THR A 62 -19.00 -19.10 22.77
C THR A 62 -18.79 -20.61 22.75
N ASN A 63 -19.36 -21.29 23.74
CA ASN A 63 -19.37 -22.76 23.90
C ASN A 63 -20.14 -23.48 22.78
N ASP A 64 -20.93 -22.78 21.96
CA ASP A 64 -21.53 -23.28 20.71
C ASP A 64 -20.47 -23.62 19.62
N ILE A 65 -19.18 -23.45 19.89
CA ILE A 65 -18.11 -24.03 19.09
C ILE A 65 -17.97 -25.49 19.51
N ASN A 66 -18.29 -26.43 18.62
CA ASN A 66 -18.20 -27.86 18.91
C ASN A 66 -16.96 -28.52 18.29
N ASP A 67 -16.43 -29.56 18.95
CA ASP A 67 -15.48 -30.48 18.36
C ASP A 67 -16.15 -31.43 17.35
N SER A 68 -15.36 -32.29 16.69
CA SER A 68 -15.88 -33.25 15.71
C SER A 68 -16.82 -34.31 16.29
N ASN A 69 -16.87 -34.45 17.61
CA ASN A 69 -17.75 -35.38 18.32
C ASN A 69 -19.02 -34.68 18.85
N GLY A 70 -19.16 -33.36 18.65
CA GLY A 70 -20.27 -32.56 19.14
C GLY A 70 -20.11 -32.07 20.58
N ASN A 71 -18.92 -32.17 21.19
CA ASN A 71 -18.68 -31.61 22.52
C ASN A 71 -18.47 -30.11 22.41
N ASP A 72 -19.09 -29.36 23.32
CA ASP A 72 -18.91 -27.92 23.44
C ASP A 72 -17.45 -27.59 23.81
N ALA A 73 -16.91 -26.55 23.18
CA ALA A 73 -15.63 -25.99 23.56
C ALA A 73 -15.74 -25.42 24.97
N THR A 74 -14.64 -25.52 25.72
CA THR A 74 -14.55 -25.01 27.09
C THR A 74 -13.45 -23.97 27.16
N PRO A 75 -13.52 -23.01 28.12
CA PRO A 75 -12.43 -22.09 28.36
C PRO A 75 -11.11 -22.81 28.60
N ASP A 76 -10.01 -22.25 28.10
CA ASP A 76 -8.69 -22.67 28.56
C ASP A 76 -8.50 -22.32 30.05
N GLN A 77 -7.50 -22.90 30.69
CA GLN A 77 -7.24 -22.65 32.12
C GLN A 77 -7.05 -21.16 32.43
N THR A 78 -6.37 -20.42 31.53
CA THR A 78 -6.09 -19.00 31.71
C THR A 78 -7.38 -18.19 31.67
N TYR A 79 -8.21 -18.39 30.64
CA TYR A 79 -9.49 -17.68 30.54
C TYR A 79 -10.44 -18.07 31.67
N TYR A 80 -10.47 -19.35 32.07
CA TYR A 80 -11.27 -19.82 33.22
C TYR A 80 -10.92 -19.07 34.52
N LEU A 81 -9.63 -18.85 34.78
CA LEU A 81 -9.17 -18.07 35.94
C LEU A 81 -9.51 -16.57 35.81
N ALA A 82 -9.42 -16.05 34.59
CA ALA A 82 -9.71 -14.66 34.27
C ALA A 82 -11.22 -14.34 34.35
N LYS A 83 -12.11 -15.24 33.95
CA LYS A 83 -13.56 -14.98 33.97
C LYS A 83 -14.25 -15.24 35.31
N ARG A 84 -13.48 -15.41 36.39
CA ARG A 84 -14.02 -15.80 37.70
C ARG A 84 -14.98 -14.73 38.23
N ALA A 85 -16.12 -15.17 38.78
CA ALA A 85 -17.13 -14.27 39.34
C ALA A 85 -16.69 -13.60 40.65
N THR A 86 -15.90 -14.29 41.47
CA THR A 86 -15.41 -13.78 42.75
C THR A 86 -14.00 -13.19 42.63
N PRO A 87 -13.70 -12.06 43.29
CA PRO A 87 -12.36 -11.48 43.30
C PRO A 87 -11.25 -12.42 43.77
N TRP A 88 -10.04 -12.23 43.24
CA TRP A 88 -8.85 -12.96 43.66
C TRP A 88 -8.25 -12.42 44.96
N VAL A 89 -8.54 -11.16 45.30
CA VAL A 89 -8.12 -10.52 46.56
C VAL A 89 -9.30 -10.00 47.37
N ASP A 90 -9.18 -9.98 48.69
CA ASP A 90 -10.11 -9.33 49.61
C ASP A 90 -9.88 -7.80 49.68
N GLU A 91 -10.68 -7.10 50.49
CA GLU A 91 -10.56 -5.65 50.70
C GLU A 91 -9.19 -5.20 51.26
N ASN A 92 -8.43 -6.12 51.88
CA ASN A 92 -7.11 -5.87 52.44
C ASN A 92 -5.97 -6.29 51.48
N GLY A 93 -6.29 -6.76 50.28
CA GLY A 93 -5.32 -7.25 49.30
C GLY A 93 -4.80 -8.67 49.56
N ASN A 94 -5.43 -9.44 50.45
CA ASN A 94 -5.07 -10.83 50.69
C ASN A 94 -5.74 -11.74 49.68
N SER A 95 -5.04 -12.79 49.26
CA SER A 95 -5.59 -13.81 48.38
C SER A 95 -6.84 -14.46 48.99
N THR A 96 -7.91 -14.55 48.21
CA THR A 96 -9.14 -15.27 48.58
C THR A 96 -8.99 -16.80 48.47
N TYR A 97 -7.83 -17.27 47.97
CA TYR A 97 -7.51 -18.68 47.80
C TYR A 97 -6.19 -19.03 48.48
N SER A 98 -6.23 -19.98 49.42
CA SER A 98 -5.08 -20.35 50.25
C SER A 98 -3.86 -20.90 49.48
N LEU A 99 -4.06 -21.36 48.24
CA LEU A 99 -3.00 -21.93 47.39
C LEU A 99 -2.31 -20.91 46.48
N ILE A 100 -2.80 -19.66 46.44
CA ILE A 100 -2.24 -18.58 45.62
C ILE A 100 -1.76 -17.49 46.55
N ASP A 101 -0.52 -17.03 46.37
CA ASP A 101 0.03 -15.92 47.15
C ASP A 101 -0.63 -14.58 46.78
N ASN A 102 -0.52 -13.59 47.67
CA ASN A 102 -1.15 -12.28 47.49
C ASN A 102 -0.71 -11.56 46.20
N ALA A 103 0.54 -11.71 45.75
CA ALA A 103 1.04 -11.01 44.57
C ALA A 103 0.50 -11.62 43.27
N THR A 104 0.49 -12.96 43.18
CA THR A 104 -0.15 -13.67 42.06
C THR A 104 -1.65 -13.39 42.03
N ALA A 105 -2.31 -13.40 43.19
CA ALA A 105 -3.74 -13.10 43.30
C ALA A 105 -4.07 -11.66 42.84
N ALA A 106 -3.25 -10.68 43.19
CA ALA A 106 -3.42 -9.30 42.73
C ALA A 106 -3.28 -9.17 41.21
N THR A 107 -2.34 -9.91 40.60
CA THR A 107 -2.17 -9.94 39.13
C THR A 107 -3.38 -10.58 38.45
N LEU A 108 -3.87 -11.70 38.99
CA LEU A 108 -5.08 -12.36 38.50
C LEU A 108 -6.34 -11.48 38.67
N GLU A 109 -6.43 -10.69 39.74
CA GLU A 109 -7.53 -9.73 39.91
C GLU A 109 -7.55 -8.68 38.80
N GLY A 110 -6.38 -8.17 38.39
CA GLY A 110 -6.28 -7.27 37.25
C GLY A 110 -6.78 -7.90 35.96
N LEU A 111 -6.35 -9.13 35.66
CA LEU A 111 -6.81 -9.88 34.48
C LEU A 111 -8.32 -10.16 34.54
N ARG A 112 -8.84 -10.45 35.74
CA ARG A 112 -10.26 -10.70 35.98
C ARG A 112 -11.11 -9.47 35.74
N GLN A 113 -10.67 -8.31 36.22
CA GLN A 113 -11.36 -7.05 35.98
C GLN A 113 -11.39 -6.68 34.50
N PHE A 114 -10.28 -6.88 33.77
CA PHE A 114 -10.23 -6.68 32.33
C PHE A 114 -11.23 -7.58 31.59
N THR A 115 -11.19 -8.89 31.87
CA THR A 115 -12.10 -9.87 31.24
C THR A 115 -13.56 -9.55 31.55
N ALA A 116 -13.86 -9.14 32.79
CA ALA A 116 -15.20 -8.74 33.18
C ALA A 116 -15.75 -7.55 32.38
N THR A 117 -14.90 -6.62 31.92
CA THR A 117 -15.36 -5.53 31.03
C THR A 117 -15.83 -6.04 29.67
N GLN A 118 -15.15 -7.04 29.12
CA GLN A 118 -15.50 -7.65 27.84
C GLN A 118 -16.78 -8.50 27.96
N GLU A 119 -16.87 -9.32 29.01
CA GLU A 119 -18.05 -10.15 29.27
C GLU A 119 -19.29 -9.28 29.56
N ALA A 120 -19.14 -8.17 30.30
CA ALA A 120 -20.24 -7.22 30.52
C ALA A 120 -20.69 -6.56 29.20
N ALA A 121 -19.76 -6.21 28.32
CA ALA A 121 -20.10 -5.66 27.01
C ALA A 121 -20.82 -6.70 26.13
N ALA A 122 -20.37 -7.95 26.12
CA ALA A 122 -21.03 -9.04 25.40
C ALA A 122 -22.45 -9.35 25.94
N GLU A 123 -22.61 -9.35 27.28
CA GLU A 123 -23.90 -9.53 27.94
C GLU A 123 -24.89 -8.42 27.58
N SER A 124 -24.42 -7.18 27.40
CA SER A 124 -25.26 -6.04 27.00
C SER A 124 -25.94 -6.22 25.63
N VAL A 125 -25.42 -7.12 24.79
CA VAL A 125 -25.97 -7.49 23.47
C VAL A 125 -26.52 -8.92 23.43
N GLY A 126 -26.77 -9.52 24.60
CA GLY A 126 -27.47 -10.79 24.74
C GLY A 126 -26.61 -12.05 24.67
N ILE A 127 -25.29 -11.94 24.83
CA ILE A 127 -24.40 -13.11 24.97
C ILE A 127 -24.24 -13.43 26.46
N ALA A 128 -24.76 -14.58 26.92
CA ALA A 128 -24.68 -14.95 28.32
C ALA A 128 -23.21 -15.17 28.74
N LYS A 129 -22.81 -14.68 29.92
CA LYS A 129 -21.40 -14.74 30.36
C LYS A 129 -20.91 -16.18 30.52
N GLU A 130 -21.78 -17.06 31.00
CA GLU A 130 -21.53 -18.49 31.15
C GLU A 130 -21.13 -19.17 29.82
N ASP A 131 -21.65 -18.69 28.69
CA ASP A 131 -21.40 -19.25 27.37
C ASP A 131 -20.08 -18.78 26.76
N ILE A 132 -19.49 -17.68 27.25
CA ILE A 132 -18.27 -17.12 26.70
C ILE A 132 -17.07 -18.01 27.07
N ILE A 133 -16.40 -18.57 26.07
CA ILE A 133 -15.22 -19.42 26.30
C ILE A 133 -13.90 -18.68 26.16
N LEU A 134 -13.91 -17.57 25.42
CA LEU A 134 -12.75 -16.71 25.20
C LEU A 134 -13.23 -15.35 24.68
N SER A 135 -12.59 -14.28 25.15
CA SER A 135 -12.76 -12.95 24.59
C SER A 135 -11.43 -12.19 24.62
N TRP A 136 -11.22 -11.33 23.64
CA TRP A 136 -10.06 -10.44 23.61
C TRP A 136 -10.37 -9.17 22.83
N THR A 137 -9.56 -8.14 23.08
CA THR A 137 -9.57 -6.89 22.32
C THR A 137 -8.27 -6.69 21.56
N ALA A 138 -8.35 -6.04 20.40
CA ALA A 138 -7.20 -5.55 19.65
C ALA A 138 -7.50 -4.14 19.13
N GLN A 139 -6.50 -3.27 19.15
CA GLN A 139 -6.58 -1.96 18.51
C GLN A 139 -5.83 -2.01 17.19
N THR A 140 -6.47 -1.53 16.12
CA THR A 140 -5.85 -1.40 14.81
C THR A 140 -4.76 -0.33 14.83
N GLN A 141 -3.74 -0.53 14.00
CA GLN A 141 -2.62 0.40 13.87
C GLN A 141 -3.07 1.76 13.33
N SER A 142 -2.25 2.79 13.55
CA SER A 142 -2.30 4.04 12.78
C SER A 142 -1.59 3.84 11.44
N ILE A 143 -2.35 3.86 10.34
CA ILE A 143 -1.86 3.65 8.97
C ILE A 143 -1.48 4.98 8.34
N THR A 144 -2.41 5.93 8.30
CA THR A 144 -2.28 7.15 7.48
C THR A 144 -1.44 8.29 8.07
N PRO A 145 -1.33 8.48 9.41
CA PRO A 145 -0.71 9.68 9.97
C PRO A 145 0.73 9.96 9.55
N VAL A 146 1.59 8.94 9.45
CA VAL A 146 3.03 9.15 9.15
C VAL A 146 3.21 9.77 7.76
N LEU A 147 2.63 9.17 6.71
CA LEU A 147 2.75 9.68 5.35
C LEU A 147 2.02 11.02 5.17
N LYS A 148 0.86 11.22 5.80
CA LYS A 148 0.15 12.50 5.75
C LYS A 148 0.94 13.63 6.42
N ASN A 149 1.62 13.35 7.54
CA ASN A 149 2.51 14.32 8.19
C ASN A 149 3.73 14.65 7.32
N LEU A 150 4.40 13.64 6.75
CA LEU A 150 5.50 13.85 5.80
C LEU A 150 5.06 14.67 4.58
N ARG A 151 3.89 14.35 4.02
CA ARG A 151 3.32 15.12 2.91
C ARG A 151 3.07 16.59 3.29
N SER A 152 2.60 16.87 4.51
CA SER A 152 2.30 18.24 4.96
C SER A 152 3.52 19.15 5.00
N ILE A 153 4.72 18.58 5.18
CA ILE A 153 5.99 19.30 5.20
C ILE A 153 6.76 19.24 3.88
N ALA A 154 6.27 18.48 2.89
CA ALA A 154 6.92 18.38 1.58
C ALA A 154 7.07 19.76 0.93
N ARG A 155 8.22 19.97 0.28
CA ARG A 155 8.59 21.20 -0.44
C ARG A 155 9.12 20.84 -1.82
N PRO A 156 9.00 21.75 -2.81
CA PRO A 156 9.64 21.58 -4.10
C PRO A 156 11.14 21.28 -3.92
N ALA A 157 11.62 20.25 -4.62
CA ALA A 157 13.01 19.83 -4.58
C ALA A 157 13.82 20.52 -5.68
N PRO A 158 15.14 20.73 -5.47
CA PRO A 158 16.05 21.11 -6.54
C PRO A 158 15.96 20.13 -7.70
N THR A 159 15.78 20.66 -8.91
CA THR A 159 15.71 19.88 -10.15
C THR A 159 16.59 20.50 -11.22
N THR A 160 17.12 19.65 -12.10
CA THR A 160 17.80 20.08 -13.32
C THR A 160 17.39 19.12 -14.41
N VAL A 161 16.85 19.65 -15.51
CA VAL A 161 16.35 18.86 -16.63
C VAL A 161 16.92 19.45 -17.92
N GLY A 162 17.33 18.58 -18.85
CA GLY A 162 17.84 19.00 -20.15
C GLY A 162 17.43 18.04 -21.27
N PRO A 163 17.40 18.53 -22.52
CA PRO A 163 17.03 17.72 -23.67
C PRO A 163 18.10 16.65 -23.92
N THR A 164 17.66 15.43 -24.23
CA THR A 164 18.57 14.37 -24.69
C THR A 164 18.94 14.51 -26.17
N GLY A 165 18.17 15.29 -26.93
CA GLY A 165 18.22 15.35 -28.39
C GLY A 165 17.54 14.16 -29.08
N LEU A 166 16.93 13.26 -28.31
CA LEU A 166 16.20 12.10 -28.80
C LEU A 166 14.69 12.30 -28.64
N ASN A 167 13.92 11.54 -29.41
CA ASN A 167 12.49 11.36 -29.20
C ASN A 167 12.16 9.87 -29.03
N THR A 168 10.91 9.54 -28.76
CA THR A 168 10.44 8.16 -28.55
C THR A 168 10.75 7.20 -29.71
N ALA A 169 11.00 7.66 -30.94
CA ALA A 169 11.43 6.79 -32.03
C ALA A 169 12.80 6.14 -31.77
N ALA A 170 13.66 6.79 -30.98
CA ALA A 170 14.97 6.24 -30.58
C ALA A 170 14.85 4.97 -29.72
N VAL A 171 13.70 4.75 -29.10
CA VAL A 171 13.39 3.57 -28.26
C VAL A 171 12.31 2.68 -28.88
N GLY A 172 12.04 2.85 -30.18
CA GLY A 172 11.07 2.04 -30.93
C GLY A 172 9.61 2.54 -30.90
N GLY A 173 9.37 3.73 -30.35
CA GLY A 173 8.08 4.40 -30.33
C GLY A 173 7.73 5.12 -31.65
N ALA A 174 6.62 5.84 -31.65
CA ALA A 174 6.10 6.60 -32.79
C ALA A 174 6.83 7.94 -33.04
N GLY A 175 7.65 8.40 -32.09
CA GLY A 175 8.37 9.68 -32.19
C GLY A 175 7.51 10.91 -31.87
N ALA A 176 6.40 10.74 -31.15
CA ALA A 176 5.47 11.81 -30.79
C ALA A 176 5.91 12.64 -29.56
N ALA A 177 6.92 12.18 -28.83
CA ALA A 177 7.43 12.89 -27.65
C ALA A 177 8.96 13.00 -27.66
N ASP A 178 9.47 14.19 -27.34
CA ASP A 178 10.89 14.44 -27.12
C ASP A 178 11.29 13.99 -25.70
N LEU A 179 12.49 13.43 -25.57
CA LEU A 179 13.00 12.87 -24.32
C LEU A 179 13.94 13.84 -23.62
N TYR A 180 13.72 14.01 -22.33
CA TYR A 180 14.48 14.85 -21.42
C TYR A 180 15.02 14.00 -20.27
N ALA A 181 16.28 14.20 -19.93
CA ALA A 181 16.93 13.58 -18.79
C ALA A 181 17.24 14.64 -17.75
N GLY A 182 17.08 14.29 -16.48
CA GLY A 182 17.30 15.21 -15.38
C GLY A 182 17.61 14.50 -14.08
N ILE A 183 17.68 15.31 -13.03
CA ILE A 183 17.90 14.89 -11.65
C ILE A 183 16.99 15.65 -10.70
N ILE A 184 16.67 15.04 -9.57
CA ILE A 184 15.92 15.62 -8.46
C ILE A 184 16.59 15.26 -7.13
N THR A 185 16.72 16.22 -6.22
CA THR A 185 17.34 15.99 -4.90
C THR A 185 16.27 15.77 -3.82
N LEU A 186 16.18 14.55 -3.30
CA LEU A 186 15.13 14.08 -2.39
C LEU A 186 15.70 13.77 -0.99
N PRO A 187 14.95 14.04 0.09
CA PRO A 187 15.30 13.56 1.43
C PRO A 187 15.15 12.04 1.48
N TYR A 188 16.15 11.38 2.05
CA TYR A 188 16.19 9.94 2.23
C TYR A 188 16.28 9.63 3.73
N TYR A 189 15.48 8.66 4.17
CA TYR A 189 15.31 8.31 5.59
C TYR A 189 15.77 6.88 5.90
N LEU A 190 16.24 6.16 4.88
CA LEU A 190 16.74 4.78 4.94
C LEU A 190 18.27 4.75 4.97
N GLY A 191 18.84 3.56 5.13
CA GLY A 191 20.29 3.35 5.07
C GLY A 191 20.87 3.58 3.67
N VAL A 192 21.98 4.30 3.61
CA VAL A 192 22.82 4.46 2.42
C VAL A 192 24.09 3.64 2.64
N PRO A 193 24.58 2.86 1.64
CA PRO A 193 25.82 2.12 1.78
C PRO A 193 26.99 3.02 2.18
N SER A 194 27.79 2.56 3.14
CA SER A 194 29.00 3.25 3.61
C SER A 194 30.13 2.24 3.86
N ALA A 195 31.34 2.72 4.12
CA ALA A 195 32.45 1.85 4.49
C ALA A 195 32.19 1.12 5.82
N GLU A 196 31.50 1.79 6.75
CA GLU A 196 31.17 1.29 8.09
C GLU A 196 29.97 0.34 8.07
N ASN A 197 28.97 0.62 7.22
CA ASN A 197 27.81 -0.23 7.01
C ASN A 197 27.52 -0.38 5.50
N PRO A 198 28.20 -1.30 4.81
CA PRO A 198 28.04 -1.48 3.37
C PRO A 198 26.69 -2.10 2.99
N VAL A 199 25.97 -2.71 3.94
CA VAL A 199 24.66 -3.37 3.74
C VAL A 199 23.50 -2.57 4.35
N ALA A 200 23.71 -1.29 4.66
CA ALA A 200 22.69 -0.41 5.23
C ALA A 200 21.34 -0.43 4.48
N PRO A 201 21.28 -0.51 3.13
CA PRO A 201 20.02 -0.66 2.40
C PRO A 201 19.19 -1.90 2.75
N LEU A 202 19.82 -2.94 3.30
CA LEU A 202 19.15 -4.19 3.68
C LEU A 202 18.69 -4.18 5.14
N THR A 203 19.34 -3.41 6.02
CA THR A 203 19.19 -3.51 7.47
C THR A 203 18.57 -2.29 8.13
N ASP A 204 18.82 -1.11 7.58
CA ASP A 204 18.43 0.13 8.23
C ASP A 204 17.01 0.50 7.79
N PHE A 205 16.26 1.07 8.73
CA PHE A 205 14.86 1.46 8.55
C PHE A 205 14.63 2.81 9.22
N TRP A 206 13.46 3.39 9.02
CA TRP A 206 13.18 4.74 9.50
C TRP A 206 13.22 4.82 11.02
N THR A 207 13.94 5.81 11.52
CA THR A 207 13.96 6.19 12.94
C THR A 207 13.56 7.66 13.07
N ALA A 208 12.93 8.01 14.18
CA ALA A 208 12.56 9.38 14.51
C ALA A 208 13.52 9.96 15.56
N GLU A 209 13.57 11.29 15.69
CA GLU A 209 14.31 11.97 16.75
C GLU A 209 13.81 11.51 18.14
N PRO A 210 14.69 11.16 19.10
CA PRO A 210 14.29 10.68 20.42
C PRO A 210 13.34 11.63 21.13
N GLY A 211 12.16 11.14 21.52
CA GLY A 211 11.18 11.90 22.31
C GLY A 211 10.54 13.09 21.58
N ALA A 212 10.69 13.21 20.26
CA ALA A 212 10.10 14.28 19.45
C ALA A 212 8.59 14.09 19.20
N TYR A 213 7.85 13.82 20.27
CA TYR A 213 6.42 13.57 20.22
C TYR A 213 5.65 14.81 19.74
N VAL A 214 4.60 14.57 18.95
CA VAL A 214 3.66 15.61 18.50
C VAL A 214 2.41 15.62 19.37
N ALA A 215 1.75 16.77 19.46
CA ALA A 215 0.49 16.89 20.19
C ALA A 215 -0.57 15.92 19.62
N PRO A 216 -1.40 15.28 20.48
CA PRO A 216 -1.44 15.43 21.95
C PRO A 216 -0.49 14.48 22.71
N PHE A 217 0.34 13.70 22.01
CA PHE A 217 1.18 12.65 22.61
C PHE A 217 2.36 13.21 23.41
N ASP A 218 2.80 14.43 23.11
CA ASP A 218 3.80 15.20 23.86
C ASP A 218 3.44 15.43 25.33
N ALA A 219 2.14 15.36 25.68
CA ALA A 219 1.64 15.52 27.04
C ALA A 219 1.48 14.18 27.81
N LEU A 220 1.74 13.02 27.19
CA LEU A 220 1.42 11.71 27.78
C LEU A 220 2.56 11.07 28.58
N GLY A 221 3.71 11.73 28.72
CA GLY A 221 4.86 11.20 29.46
C GLY A 221 5.40 9.89 28.87
N LEU A 222 5.35 9.75 27.54
CA LEU A 222 5.89 8.62 26.80
C LEU A 222 7.42 8.55 26.95
N ASP A 223 8.02 7.38 26.68
CA ASP A 223 9.47 7.15 26.82
C ASP A 223 10.30 8.16 26.00
N PRO A 224 11.03 9.09 26.65
CA PRO A 224 11.76 10.14 25.94
C PRO A 224 12.92 9.62 25.09
N THR A 225 13.28 8.34 25.20
CA THR A 225 14.36 7.70 24.42
C THR A 225 13.87 6.99 23.16
N SER A 226 12.55 6.89 22.96
CA SER A 226 11.98 6.19 21.80
C SER A 226 12.32 6.86 20.48
N THR A 227 12.82 6.07 19.53
CA THR A 227 13.12 6.47 18.14
C THR A 227 12.16 5.84 17.12
N PHE A 228 11.05 5.26 17.57
CA PHE A 228 10.10 4.63 16.66
C PHE A 228 9.24 5.66 15.93
N VAL A 229 9.17 5.51 14.60
CA VAL A 229 8.24 6.28 13.77
C VAL A 229 6.82 5.77 14.00
N THR A 230 5.96 6.61 14.59
CA THR A 230 4.59 6.28 15.00
C THR A 230 3.66 7.46 14.78
N VAL A 231 2.36 7.32 15.02
CA VAL A 231 1.45 8.48 15.09
C VAL A 231 1.87 9.51 16.16
N ALA A 232 2.54 9.07 17.23
CA ALA A 232 3.02 9.94 18.30
C ALA A 232 4.33 10.65 17.94
N ASN A 233 5.21 10.03 17.15
CA ASN A 233 6.47 10.59 16.66
C ASN A 233 6.60 10.32 15.15
N PRO A 234 5.92 11.11 14.30
CA PRO A 234 5.65 10.74 12.91
C PRO A 234 6.75 11.14 11.91
N PHE A 235 7.76 11.91 12.35
CA PHE A 235 8.77 12.45 11.45
C PHE A 235 10.05 11.63 11.52
N PRO A 236 10.36 10.81 10.49
CA PRO A 236 11.66 10.15 10.40
C PRO A 236 12.80 11.16 10.21
N VAL A 237 13.98 10.80 10.72
CA VAL A 237 15.22 11.57 10.57
C VAL A 237 15.78 11.41 9.17
N ILE A 238 16.11 12.53 8.52
CA ILE A 238 16.79 12.52 7.22
C ILE A 238 18.20 11.96 7.44
N THR A 239 18.51 10.82 6.81
CA THR A 239 19.84 10.21 6.83
C THR A 239 20.74 10.80 5.73
N SER A 240 20.14 11.22 4.61
CA SER A 240 20.86 11.79 3.48
C SER A 240 19.94 12.60 2.56
N MET A 241 20.52 13.50 1.77
CA MET A 241 19.86 14.06 0.58
C MET A 241 20.37 13.31 -0.65
N GLN A 242 19.48 12.64 -1.37
CA GLN A 242 19.79 11.81 -2.52
C GLN A 242 19.43 12.53 -3.82
N THR A 243 20.42 12.80 -4.66
CA THR A 243 20.20 13.35 -6.00
C THR A 243 20.06 12.20 -6.98
N VAL A 244 18.84 12.01 -7.49
CA VAL A 244 18.46 10.79 -8.22
C VAL A 244 17.95 11.13 -9.62
N PRO A 245 18.03 10.19 -10.57
CA PRO A 245 17.63 10.45 -11.95
C PRO A 245 16.12 10.68 -12.09
N LEU A 246 15.79 11.56 -13.03
CA LEU A 246 14.44 11.84 -13.48
C LEU A 246 14.42 11.72 -15.00
N LEU A 247 13.39 11.08 -15.54
CA LEU A 247 13.14 11.01 -16.97
C LEU A 247 11.83 11.71 -17.29
N MET A 248 11.80 12.47 -18.38
CA MET A 248 10.59 13.14 -18.86
C MET A 248 10.41 12.96 -20.37
N SER A 249 9.18 12.75 -20.81
CA SER A 249 8.77 12.85 -22.21
C SER A 249 7.82 14.02 -22.39
N VAL A 250 8.02 14.80 -23.45
CA VAL A 250 7.24 16.03 -23.73
C VAL A 250 6.67 15.93 -25.14
N PRO A 251 5.36 16.23 -25.36
CA PRO A 251 4.79 16.17 -26.69
C PRO A 251 5.49 17.13 -27.66
N ASN A 252 5.75 16.66 -28.89
CA ASN A 252 6.40 17.44 -29.94
C ASN A 252 5.45 17.64 -31.14
N ALA A 253 5.94 18.23 -32.24
CA ALA A 253 5.12 18.51 -33.42
C ALA A 253 4.44 17.27 -34.03
N ASN A 254 5.03 16.07 -33.89
CA ASN A 254 4.45 14.82 -34.40
C ASN A 254 3.23 14.36 -33.58
N SER A 255 3.07 14.85 -32.35
CA SER A 255 1.89 14.57 -31.52
C SER A 255 0.62 15.29 -32.00
N GLY A 256 0.76 16.35 -32.81
CA GLY A 256 -0.34 17.23 -33.19
C GLY A 256 -0.76 18.24 -32.11
N HIS A 257 -0.04 18.31 -30.98
CA HIS A 257 -0.31 19.25 -29.88
C HIS A 257 0.76 20.33 -29.76
N MET A 258 0.38 21.48 -29.18
CA MET A 258 1.28 22.58 -28.84
C MET A 258 1.23 22.84 -27.33
N LYS A 259 2.36 23.27 -26.74
CA LYS A 259 2.47 23.59 -25.30
C LYS A 259 1.38 24.59 -24.92
N PRO A 260 0.44 24.25 -24.02
CA PRO A 260 -0.55 25.20 -23.53
C PRO A 260 0.10 26.36 -22.77
N ALA A 261 -0.59 27.51 -22.69
CA ALA A 261 -0.06 28.69 -22.00
C ALA A 261 0.22 28.47 -20.49
N ALA A 262 -0.47 27.50 -19.87
CA ALA A 262 -0.27 27.13 -18.47
C ALA A 262 0.83 26.06 -18.27
N GLY A 263 1.48 25.62 -19.34
CA GLY A 263 2.37 24.45 -19.35
C GLY A 263 1.66 23.17 -19.81
N TRP A 264 2.42 22.10 -19.98
CA TRP A 264 1.89 20.78 -20.34
C TRP A 264 1.16 20.14 -19.16
N PRO A 265 -0.04 19.59 -19.36
CA PRO A 265 -0.60 18.60 -18.46
C PRO A 265 0.37 17.43 -18.30
N VAL A 266 0.42 16.85 -17.10
CA VAL A 266 1.49 15.91 -16.75
C VAL A 266 0.95 14.63 -16.13
N VAL A 267 1.50 13.51 -16.59
CA VAL A 267 1.40 12.20 -15.96
C VAL A 267 2.62 12.00 -15.07
N VAL A 268 2.40 11.72 -13.79
CA VAL A 268 3.43 11.10 -12.93
C VAL A 268 3.32 9.60 -13.11
N TYR A 269 4.40 8.95 -13.54
CA TYR A 269 4.42 7.52 -13.82
C TYR A 269 5.21 6.73 -12.76
N GLY A 270 4.58 5.68 -12.20
CA GLY A 270 5.23 4.71 -11.31
C GLY A 270 5.51 3.38 -12.00
N HIS A 271 6.76 2.90 -11.93
CA HIS A 271 7.22 1.68 -12.62
C HIS A 271 6.96 0.38 -11.84
N GLY A 272 7.04 -0.77 -12.53
CA GLY A 272 6.84 -2.09 -11.92
C GLY A 272 8.03 -2.56 -11.05
N ILE A 273 7.81 -3.64 -10.30
CA ILE A 273 8.91 -4.32 -9.58
C ILE A 273 9.89 -4.89 -10.61
N THR A 274 11.18 -4.86 -10.28
CA THR A 274 12.30 -5.26 -11.16
C THR A 274 12.49 -4.43 -12.42
N ARG A 275 11.74 -3.33 -12.56
CA ARG A 275 11.82 -2.37 -13.66
C ARG A 275 12.43 -1.05 -13.18
N ASN A 276 12.29 0.03 -13.93
CA ASN A 276 12.82 1.34 -13.56
C ASN A 276 12.04 2.44 -14.28
N ARG A 277 12.42 3.70 -14.05
CA ARG A 277 11.84 4.92 -14.62
C ARG A 277 11.59 4.87 -16.13
N THR A 278 12.34 4.04 -16.87
CA THR A 278 12.20 3.93 -18.33
C THR A 278 10.93 3.21 -18.77
N ASP A 279 10.22 2.51 -17.88
CA ASP A 279 8.89 1.94 -18.16
C ASP A 279 7.89 2.99 -18.67
N MET A 280 8.06 4.25 -18.28
CA MET A 280 7.21 5.35 -18.75
C MET A 280 7.25 5.50 -20.28
N LEU A 281 8.33 5.07 -20.94
CA LEU A 281 8.51 5.19 -22.39
C LEU A 281 7.45 4.37 -23.15
N ALA A 282 6.94 3.30 -22.54
CA ALA A 282 5.87 2.48 -23.12
C ALA A 282 4.54 3.22 -23.26
N ILE A 283 4.30 4.28 -22.48
CA ILE A 283 3.08 5.09 -22.54
C ILE A 283 3.32 6.50 -23.11
N ALA A 284 4.58 6.88 -23.37
CA ALA A 284 4.97 8.23 -23.71
C ALA A 284 4.29 8.74 -25.01
N ASP A 285 4.25 7.92 -26.06
CA ASP A 285 3.59 8.30 -27.32
C ASP A 285 2.07 8.41 -27.15
N THR A 286 1.46 7.53 -26.37
CA THR A 286 0.01 7.57 -26.10
C THR A 286 -0.37 8.81 -25.28
N ALA A 287 0.42 9.16 -24.26
CA ALA A 287 0.24 10.39 -23.49
C ALA A 287 0.45 11.63 -24.37
N ALA A 288 1.48 11.61 -25.23
CA ALA A 288 1.74 12.73 -26.14
C ALA A 288 0.64 12.92 -27.18
N ALA A 289 0.08 11.83 -27.72
CA ALA A 289 -1.07 11.88 -28.64
C ALA A 289 -2.31 12.55 -28.03
N VAL A 290 -2.36 12.68 -26.71
CA VAL A 290 -3.42 13.39 -25.98
C VAL A 290 -2.95 14.68 -25.30
N GLY A 291 -1.74 15.15 -25.62
CA GLY A 291 -1.19 16.42 -25.15
C GLY A 291 -0.66 16.41 -23.73
N TYR A 292 -0.23 15.25 -23.21
CA TYR A 292 0.34 15.11 -21.87
C TYR A 292 1.85 14.82 -21.92
N ALA A 293 2.62 15.50 -21.06
CA ALA A 293 3.97 15.10 -20.71
C ALA A 293 3.94 13.94 -19.70
N VAL A 294 5.00 13.13 -19.64
CA VAL A 294 5.16 12.06 -18.65
C VAL A 294 6.46 12.26 -17.89
N VAL A 295 6.41 12.16 -16.56
CA VAL A 295 7.58 12.28 -15.67
C VAL A 295 7.68 11.04 -14.79
N ALA A 296 8.87 10.46 -14.70
CA ALA A 296 9.15 9.31 -13.83
C ALA A 296 10.48 9.47 -13.08
N ILE A 297 10.50 8.92 -11.87
CA ILE A 297 11.68 8.69 -11.04
C ILE A 297 11.68 7.23 -10.60
N ASP A 298 12.81 6.73 -10.11
CA ASP A 298 12.86 5.38 -9.56
C ASP A 298 12.42 5.31 -8.11
N PHE A 299 11.72 4.23 -7.79
CA PHE A 299 11.49 3.83 -6.41
C PHE A 299 12.81 3.44 -5.73
N PRO A 300 12.85 3.39 -4.39
CA PRO A 300 14.04 2.93 -3.67
C PRO A 300 14.57 1.61 -4.23
N LEU A 301 15.90 1.48 -4.31
CA LEU A 301 16.58 0.26 -4.78
C LEU A 301 16.23 -0.15 -6.21
N HIS A 302 15.70 0.78 -7.02
CA HIS A 302 15.48 0.61 -8.45
C HIS A 302 16.33 1.61 -9.25
N GLY A 303 16.57 1.31 -10.52
CA GLY A 303 17.36 2.16 -11.38
C GLY A 303 17.75 1.49 -12.68
N VAL A 304 18.48 2.23 -13.49
CA VAL A 304 19.11 1.73 -14.71
C VAL A 304 20.55 1.37 -14.37
N ARG A 305 21.06 0.25 -14.86
CA ARG A 305 22.46 -0.15 -14.67
C ARG A 305 23.28 0.11 -15.93
N ALA A 306 24.60 0.17 -15.78
CA ALA A 306 25.52 0.33 -16.91
C ALA A 306 25.44 -0.86 -17.90
N GLU A 307 25.04 -2.02 -17.42
CA GLU A 307 24.89 -3.28 -18.15
C GLU A 307 23.50 -3.49 -18.78
N ASP A 308 22.53 -2.59 -18.60
CA ASP A 308 21.17 -2.71 -19.11
C ASP A 308 21.04 -2.38 -20.63
N GLY A 309 22.06 -2.77 -21.40
CA GLY A 309 22.07 -2.76 -22.86
C GLY A 309 21.63 -1.41 -23.47
N PRO A 310 20.54 -1.37 -24.28
CA PRO A 310 20.06 -0.13 -24.88
C PRO A 310 19.70 0.97 -23.88
N LEU A 311 19.34 0.62 -22.64
CA LEU A 311 18.99 1.56 -21.59
C LEU A 311 20.22 2.15 -20.89
N ALA A 312 21.41 1.57 -21.06
CA ALA A 312 22.64 2.04 -20.41
C ALA A 312 22.99 3.51 -20.72
N ALA A 313 22.48 4.07 -21.83
CA ALA A 313 22.61 5.50 -22.13
C ALA A 313 21.83 6.41 -21.16
N LEU A 314 20.83 5.85 -20.45
CA LEU A 314 20.04 6.53 -19.44
C LEU A 314 20.54 6.24 -18.01
N TYR A 315 21.56 5.40 -17.84
CA TYR A 315 22.26 5.24 -16.56
C TYR A 315 22.94 6.54 -16.17
N VAL A 316 22.71 7.01 -14.94
CA VAL A 316 23.20 8.32 -14.49
C VAL A 316 24.72 8.43 -14.52
N GLY A 317 25.43 7.34 -14.25
CA GLY A 317 26.90 7.30 -14.29
C GLY A 317 27.49 7.47 -15.69
N ASN A 318 26.69 7.27 -16.75
CA ASN A 318 27.09 7.52 -18.13
C ASN A 318 26.65 8.92 -18.63
N GLY A 319 25.88 9.65 -17.83
CA GLY A 319 25.30 10.94 -18.20
C GLY A 319 26.07 12.15 -17.68
N PRO A 320 25.61 13.37 -18.01
CA PRO A 320 26.22 14.62 -17.53
C PRO A 320 26.13 14.82 -16.01
N PHE A 321 25.36 13.98 -15.31
CA PHE A 321 25.12 14.06 -13.88
C PHE A 321 25.94 13.06 -13.04
N ALA A 322 26.81 12.25 -13.66
CA ALA A 322 27.56 11.17 -13.00
C ALA A 322 28.33 11.59 -11.73
N GLY A 323 28.80 12.84 -11.66
CA GLY A 323 29.56 13.36 -10.51
C GLY A 323 28.72 13.94 -9.37
N ILE A 324 27.40 14.07 -9.55
CA ILE A 324 26.51 14.76 -8.60
C ILE A 324 25.22 14.01 -8.30
N ALA A 325 25.00 12.85 -8.93
CA ALA A 325 23.80 12.04 -8.81
C ALA A 325 24.13 10.55 -8.84
N ASN A 326 23.26 9.74 -8.26
CA ASN A 326 23.40 8.29 -8.18
C ASN A 326 22.05 7.60 -8.44
N GLU A 327 22.09 6.39 -8.99
CA GLU A 327 20.91 5.53 -9.07
C GLU A 327 20.39 5.21 -7.66
N ARG A 328 19.09 4.90 -7.52
CA ARG A 328 18.54 4.48 -6.22
C ARG A 328 18.98 3.08 -5.82
N THR A 329 19.55 2.31 -6.75
CA THR A 329 20.22 1.02 -6.49
C THR A 329 21.47 1.18 -5.65
N PHE A 330 22.09 2.38 -5.66
CA PHE A 330 23.43 2.62 -5.11
C PHE A 330 24.52 1.72 -5.72
N ASP A 331 24.25 1.12 -6.89
CA ASP A 331 25.12 0.17 -7.58
C ASP A 331 25.63 -0.96 -6.67
N VAL A 332 24.77 -1.44 -5.76
CA VAL A 332 25.10 -2.51 -4.81
C VAL A 332 25.27 -3.85 -5.51
N ASP A 333 26.07 -4.72 -4.89
CA ASP A 333 26.35 -6.10 -5.31
C ASP A 333 26.35 -6.96 -4.04
N TYR A 334 25.18 -7.47 -3.70
CA TYR A 334 24.90 -8.24 -2.48
C TYR A 334 24.51 -9.69 -2.78
N VAL A 335 24.17 -10.01 -4.03
CA VAL A 335 23.80 -11.37 -4.44
C VAL A 335 24.50 -11.75 -5.73
N ASN A 336 24.62 -13.05 -5.95
CA ASN A 336 25.02 -13.55 -7.25
C ASN A 336 23.83 -13.42 -8.22
N ASN A 337 24.00 -12.65 -9.28
CA ASN A 337 22.96 -12.29 -10.26
C ASN A 337 22.44 -13.50 -11.06
N GLU A 338 23.20 -14.60 -11.14
CA GLU A 338 22.78 -15.84 -11.81
C GLU A 338 21.98 -16.77 -10.90
N THR A 339 22.36 -16.88 -9.63
CA THR A 339 21.80 -17.88 -8.69
C THR A 339 20.86 -17.30 -7.64
N GLY A 340 20.91 -15.99 -7.41
CA GLY A 340 20.22 -15.29 -6.32
C GLY A 340 20.78 -15.60 -4.93
N ALA A 341 21.92 -16.30 -4.83
CA ALA A 341 22.54 -16.63 -3.56
C ALA A 341 23.19 -15.39 -2.91
N PRO A 342 23.20 -15.27 -1.57
CA PRO A 342 23.88 -14.18 -0.88
C PRO A 342 25.39 -14.11 -1.18
N GLY A 343 25.91 -12.90 -1.38
CA GLY A 343 27.32 -12.59 -1.60
C GLY A 343 27.57 -11.95 -2.97
N PRO A 344 28.55 -11.04 -3.08
CA PRO A 344 28.83 -10.31 -4.31
C PRO A 344 29.37 -11.22 -5.42
N ASP A 345 29.02 -10.94 -6.67
CA ASP A 345 29.60 -11.62 -7.86
C ASP A 345 30.37 -10.71 -8.81
N GLY A 346 30.52 -9.42 -8.46
CA GLY A 346 31.20 -8.41 -9.25
C GLY A 346 30.32 -7.74 -10.30
N VAL A 347 29.02 -8.03 -10.32
CA VAL A 347 28.02 -7.41 -11.20
C VAL A 347 26.98 -6.69 -10.33
N THR A 348 26.57 -5.49 -10.73
CA THR A 348 25.60 -4.74 -9.92
C THR A 348 24.25 -5.44 -9.93
N ASP A 349 23.62 -5.55 -8.77
CA ASP A 349 22.35 -6.25 -8.61
C ASP A 349 21.26 -5.60 -9.45
N ALA A 350 20.41 -6.43 -10.06
CA ALA A 350 19.31 -5.95 -10.89
C ALA A 350 18.38 -5.00 -10.12
N SER A 351 17.79 -4.05 -10.86
CA SER A 351 16.81 -3.11 -10.33
C SER A 351 15.77 -3.83 -9.47
N GLY A 352 15.46 -3.30 -8.29
CA GLY A 352 14.40 -3.82 -7.43
C GLY A 352 14.70 -5.14 -6.70
N THR A 353 15.87 -5.76 -6.89
CA THR A 353 16.22 -7.05 -6.25
C THR A 353 16.02 -7.02 -4.73
N HIS A 354 16.32 -5.89 -4.10
CA HIS A 354 16.37 -5.76 -2.64
C HIS A 354 15.21 -5.00 -2.01
N ILE A 355 14.20 -4.58 -2.80
CA ILE A 355 13.10 -3.78 -2.24
C ILE A 355 12.28 -4.56 -1.20
N ILE A 356 12.11 -5.86 -1.41
CA ILE A 356 11.46 -6.77 -0.45
C ILE A 356 12.53 -7.60 0.23
N ASN A 357 12.68 -7.40 1.54
CA ASN A 357 13.59 -8.14 2.40
C ASN A 357 12.81 -8.80 3.54
N LEU A 358 12.60 -10.12 3.45
CA LEU A 358 11.90 -10.89 4.48
C LEU A 358 12.69 -11.02 5.79
N SER A 359 14.00 -10.80 5.76
CA SER A 359 14.85 -10.74 6.96
C SER A 359 14.78 -9.38 7.67
N SER A 360 14.36 -8.33 6.97
CA SER A 360 14.08 -7.00 7.53
C SER A 360 12.77 -6.43 6.98
N SER A 361 11.65 -6.87 7.55
CA SER A 361 10.32 -6.39 7.17
C SER A 361 10.11 -4.90 7.45
N LEU A 362 10.82 -4.34 8.44
CA LEU A 362 10.84 -2.89 8.70
C LEU A 362 11.50 -2.10 7.57
N THR A 363 12.62 -2.58 7.03
CA THR A 363 13.26 -1.98 5.85
C THR A 363 12.34 -2.09 4.64
N SER A 364 11.67 -3.23 4.44
CA SER A 364 10.71 -3.42 3.35
C SER A 364 9.53 -2.43 3.42
N ARG A 365 8.94 -2.28 4.61
CA ARG A 365 7.89 -1.28 4.88
C ARG A 365 8.38 0.12 4.52
N ASP A 366 9.61 0.44 4.90
CA ASP A 366 10.14 1.79 4.77
C ASP A 366 10.64 2.10 3.36
N ASN A 367 11.00 1.09 2.57
CA ASN A 367 11.14 1.22 1.12
C ASN A 367 9.81 1.65 0.46
N LEU A 368 8.68 1.06 0.86
CA LEU A 368 7.37 1.48 0.34
C LEU A 368 7.08 2.94 0.73
N ARG A 369 7.24 3.28 2.01
CA ARG A 369 6.97 4.63 2.55
C ARG A 369 7.90 5.70 1.96
N GLN A 370 9.15 5.35 1.69
CA GLN A 370 10.11 6.24 1.03
C GLN A 370 9.67 6.57 -0.39
N GLY A 371 9.35 5.58 -1.24
CA GLY A 371 8.93 5.89 -2.60
C GLY A 371 7.61 6.66 -2.67
N GLN A 372 6.69 6.45 -1.72
CA GLN A 372 5.46 7.26 -1.58
C GLN A 372 5.76 8.72 -1.22
N THR A 373 6.76 8.95 -0.36
CA THR A 373 7.22 10.28 0.01
C THR A 373 7.96 10.96 -1.16
N ASP A 374 8.77 10.20 -1.89
CA ASP A 374 9.48 10.67 -3.09
C ASP A 374 8.48 11.17 -4.15
N LEU A 375 7.40 10.41 -4.39
CA LEU A 375 6.32 10.82 -5.30
C LEU A 375 5.60 12.09 -4.84
N SER A 376 5.38 12.27 -3.54
CA SER A 376 4.80 13.49 -2.96
C SER A 376 5.68 14.71 -3.20
N ILE A 377 7.00 14.55 -3.05
CA ILE A 377 7.96 15.62 -3.31
C ILE A 377 8.03 15.92 -4.81
N LEU A 378 8.03 14.89 -5.67
CA LEU A 378 7.93 15.07 -7.11
C LEU A 378 6.68 15.88 -7.48
N ALA A 379 5.51 15.50 -6.97
CA ALA A 379 4.24 16.16 -7.26
C ALA A 379 4.26 17.66 -6.96
N VAL A 380 4.78 18.08 -5.81
CA VAL A 380 4.93 19.52 -5.48
C VAL A 380 6.06 20.20 -6.24
N THR A 381 6.97 19.45 -6.84
CA THR A 381 8.10 19.98 -7.63
C THR A 381 7.72 20.23 -9.09
N LEU A 382 6.82 19.44 -9.68
CA LEU A 382 6.38 19.57 -11.08
C LEU A 382 6.06 21.02 -11.51
N PRO A 383 5.33 21.84 -10.74
CA PRO A 383 4.97 23.21 -11.14
C PRO A 383 6.16 24.18 -11.18
N HIS A 384 7.37 23.71 -10.86
CA HIS A 384 8.61 24.49 -10.84
C HIS A 384 9.64 23.99 -11.86
N ILE A 385 9.37 22.89 -12.57
CA ILE A 385 10.29 22.34 -13.57
C ILE A 385 10.26 23.24 -14.82
N SER A 386 11.45 23.70 -15.21
CA SER A 386 11.74 24.34 -16.50
C SER A 386 12.75 23.45 -17.23
N TYR A 387 12.47 23.11 -18.48
CA TYR A 387 13.32 22.24 -19.29
C TYR A 387 13.93 22.94 -20.51
N ASP A 388 13.43 24.13 -20.87
CA ASP A 388 13.89 24.90 -22.05
C ASP A 388 14.85 26.06 -21.70
N GLY A 389 15.13 26.25 -20.41
CA GLY A 389 16.16 27.17 -19.92
C GLY A 389 15.72 28.63 -19.80
N ASP A 390 14.44 28.94 -20.04
CA ASP A 390 13.89 30.29 -19.86
C ASP A 390 13.56 30.65 -18.40
N MET A 391 13.69 29.66 -17.49
CA MET A 391 13.38 29.72 -16.06
C MET A 391 11.90 29.90 -15.72
N LEU A 392 11.00 29.71 -16.69
CA LEU A 392 9.56 29.65 -16.48
C LEU A 392 9.11 28.18 -16.36
N PRO A 393 8.10 27.88 -15.52
CA PRO A 393 7.55 26.54 -15.44
C PRO A 393 6.95 26.05 -16.75
N ASP A 394 7.29 24.83 -17.14
CA ASP A 394 6.82 24.20 -18.37
C ASP A 394 5.67 23.20 -18.17
N LEU A 395 5.40 22.83 -16.92
CA LEU A 395 4.40 21.83 -16.54
C LEU A 395 3.24 22.48 -15.77
N ASP A 396 2.01 22.09 -16.12
CA ASP A 396 0.80 22.56 -15.45
C ASP A 396 0.52 21.72 -14.20
N GLY A 397 0.98 22.24 -13.06
CA GLY A 397 0.76 21.66 -11.73
C GLY A 397 -0.69 21.48 -11.30
N SER A 398 -1.67 22.06 -12.02
CA SER A 398 -3.09 21.92 -11.71
C SER A 398 -3.77 20.76 -12.44
N THR A 399 -3.05 20.08 -13.33
CA THR A 399 -3.59 19.01 -14.21
C THR A 399 -2.81 17.71 -14.12
N VAL A 400 -2.20 17.46 -12.97
CA VAL A 400 -1.42 16.25 -12.69
C VAL A 400 -2.33 15.03 -12.55
N THR A 401 -2.01 13.96 -13.26
CA THR A 401 -2.64 12.63 -13.11
C THR A 401 -1.57 11.60 -12.77
N TYR A 402 -1.87 10.65 -11.89
CA TYR A 402 -0.98 9.52 -11.62
C TYR A 402 -1.32 8.32 -12.51
N VAL A 403 -0.31 7.67 -13.07
CA VAL A 403 -0.43 6.39 -13.77
C VAL A 403 0.59 5.43 -13.18
N GLY A 404 0.17 4.25 -12.76
CA GLY A 404 1.06 3.23 -12.23
C GLY A 404 0.76 1.85 -12.78
N SER A 405 1.79 1.03 -12.96
CA SER A 405 1.65 -0.37 -13.33
C SER A 405 2.30 -1.27 -12.28
N SER A 406 1.63 -2.34 -11.88
CA SER A 406 2.15 -3.31 -10.92
C SER A 406 2.57 -2.64 -9.60
N MET A 407 3.84 -2.72 -9.21
CA MET A 407 4.40 -2.00 -8.06
C MET A 407 4.15 -0.49 -8.09
N GLY A 408 4.14 0.13 -9.27
CA GLY A 408 3.74 1.53 -9.41
C GLY A 408 2.29 1.76 -9.03
N ALA A 409 1.38 0.83 -9.33
CA ALA A 409 -0.01 0.92 -8.87
C ALA A 409 -0.15 0.63 -7.36
N ILE A 410 0.68 -0.28 -6.82
CA ILE A 410 0.79 -0.57 -5.38
C ILE A 410 1.26 0.67 -4.61
N MET A 411 2.41 1.24 -4.96
CA MET A 411 2.97 2.42 -4.29
C MET A 411 2.17 3.69 -4.57
N GLY A 412 1.53 3.75 -5.75
CA GLY A 412 0.65 4.83 -6.16
C GLY A 412 -0.61 4.96 -5.32
N THR A 413 -1.12 3.86 -4.75
CA THR A 413 -2.37 3.88 -3.98
C THR A 413 -2.21 4.71 -2.69
N PRO A 414 -1.24 4.42 -1.79
CA PRO A 414 -0.99 5.28 -0.62
C PRO A 414 -0.58 6.70 -0.98
N PHE A 415 0.21 6.87 -2.06
CA PHE A 415 0.57 8.18 -2.57
C PHE A 415 -0.68 9.03 -2.91
N LEU A 416 -1.60 8.49 -3.72
CA LEU A 416 -2.84 9.17 -4.09
C LEU A 416 -3.72 9.49 -2.87
N GLY A 417 -3.79 8.58 -1.90
CA GLY A 417 -4.55 8.79 -0.66
C GLY A 417 -3.94 9.86 0.27
N ALA A 418 -2.64 10.14 0.14
CA ALA A 418 -1.94 11.17 0.91
C ALA A 418 -1.77 12.50 0.16
N GLU A 419 -1.75 12.49 -1.17
CA GLU A 419 -1.42 13.65 -2.03
C GLU A 419 -2.67 14.43 -2.49
N PRO A 420 -2.98 15.59 -1.88
CA PRO A 420 -4.16 16.36 -2.27
C PRO A 420 -4.03 17.08 -3.62
N THR A 421 -2.84 17.22 -4.20
CA THR A 421 -2.67 17.95 -5.47
C THR A 421 -2.98 17.09 -6.71
N ILE A 422 -3.20 15.79 -6.52
CA ILE A 422 -3.52 14.86 -7.62
C ILE A 422 -4.89 14.26 -7.35
N SER A 423 -5.81 14.44 -8.28
CA SER A 423 -7.20 13.96 -8.13
C SER A 423 -7.53 12.75 -8.99
N ASN A 424 -6.63 12.30 -9.87
CA ASN A 424 -6.89 11.23 -10.82
C ASN A 424 -5.79 10.16 -10.74
N GLY A 425 -6.19 8.89 -10.65
CA GLY A 425 -5.29 7.75 -10.60
C GLY A 425 -5.71 6.65 -11.58
N PHE A 426 -4.77 6.22 -12.43
CA PHE A 426 -4.91 5.06 -13.28
C PHE A 426 -3.98 3.94 -12.79
N LEU A 427 -4.56 2.87 -12.26
CA LEU A 427 -3.86 1.83 -11.53
C LEU A 427 -3.96 0.51 -12.31
N SER A 428 -2.90 0.14 -13.02
CA SER A 428 -2.87 -1.11 -13.78
C SER A 428 -2.29 -2.26 -12.95
N VAL A 429 -3.04 -3.35 -12.84
CA VAL A 429 -2.67 -4.62 -12.19
C VAL A 429 -2.06 -4.49 -10.78
N PRO A 430 -2.64 -3.69 -9.85
CA PRO A 430 -2.16 -3.63 -8.46
C PRO A 430 -2.55 -4.88 -7.66
N MET A 431 -1.99 -5.05 -6.46
CA MET A 431 -2.54 -5.93 -5.42
C MET A 431 -2.38 -5.34 -4.03
N GLY A 432 -3.29 -5.69 -3.12
CA GLY A 432 -3.21 -5.39 -1.70
C GLY A 432 -2.90 -6.63 -0.87
N GLY A 433 -2.68 -6.44 0.43
CA GLY A 433 -2.39 -7.54 1.36
C GLY A 433 -1.10 -8.26 0.95
N LEU A 434 -0.02 -7.50 0.81
CA LEU A 434 1.20 -7.85 0.11
C LEU A 434 1.88 -9.09 0.71
N ALA A 435 1.80 -9.30 2.02
CA ALA A 435 2.47 -10.43 2.65
C ALA A 435 1.98 -11.77 2.06
N ARG A 436 0.65 -11.98 2.09
CA ARG A 436 0.02 -13.17 1.50
C ARG A 436 -0.16 -13.08 -0.01
N GLY A 437 -0.28 -11.88 -0.57
CA GLY A 437 -0.34 -11.67 -2.01
C GLY A 437 0.93 -12.14 -2.73
N LEU A 438 2.10 -11.74 -2.22
CA LEU A 438 3.40 -12.18 -2.75
C LEU A 438 3.64 -13.67 -2.53
N GLU A 439 3.24 -14.23 -1.39
CA GLU A 439 3.36 -15.66 -1.13
C GLU A 439 2.44 -16.51 -2.03
N GLY A 440 1.22 -16.03 -2.26
CA GLY A 440 0.24 -16.65 -3.15
C GLY A 440 0.54 -16.47 -4.64
N SER A 441 1.43 -15.55 -5.00
CA SER A 441 1.86 -15.29 -6.38
C SER A 441 2.50 -16.54 -7.01
N PRO A 442 2.02 -17.01 -8.18
CA PRO A 442 2.72 -18.05 -8.93
C PRO A 442 4.17 -17.68 -9.30
N THR A 443 4.45 -16.39 -9.53
CA THR A 443 5.80 -15.90 -9.87
C THR A 443 6.73 -15.80 -8.65
N PHE A 444 6.27 -15.22 -7.54
CA PHE A 444 7.15 -14.96 -6.37
C PHE A 444 7.07 -16.03 -5.27
N GLY A 445 5.90 -16.65 -5.11
CA GLY A 445 5.60 -17.60 -4.03
C GLY A 445 6.57 -18.78 -3.91
N PRO A 446 7.00 -19.45 -5.00
CA PRO A 446 7.95 -20.54 -4.91
C PRO A 446 9.28 -20.15 -4.24
N SER A 447 9.87 -19.02 -4.64
CA SER A 447 11.12 -18.53 -4.07
C SER A 447 10.98 -18.09 -2.61
N ILE A 448 9.87 -17.41 -2.27
CA ILE A 448 9.56 -17.02 -0.90
C ILE A 448 9.47 -18.24 0.02
N ARG A 449 8.68 -19.26 -0.37
CA ARG A 449 8.54 -20.50 0.40
C ARG A 449 9.86 -21.24 0.56
N ALA A 450 10.64 -21.35 -0.52
CA ALA A 450 11.96 -21.99 -0.48
C ALA A 450 12.92 -21.24 0.47
N GLY A 451 12.95 -19.90 0.39
CA GLY A 451 13.77 -19.05 1.25
C GLY A 451 13.40 -19.16 2.73
N LEU A 452 12.10 -19.09 3.06
CA LEU A 452 11.61 -19.23 4.44
C LEU A 452 11.91 -20.62 5.02
N LYS A 453 11.73 -21.68 4.23
CA LYS A 453 12.13 -23.04 4.63
C LYS A 453 13.63 -23.15 4.88
N ALA A 454 14.46 -22.60 3.99
CA ALA A 454 15.91 -22.67 4.11
C ALA A 454 16.44 -21.85 5.29
N ALA A 455 15.89 -20.66 5.54
CA ALA A 455 16.37 -19.74 6.55
C ALA A 455 15.86 -20.05 7.97
N ALA A 456 14.61 -20.52 8.09
CA ALA A 456 13.95 -20.64 9.39
C ALA A 456 13.14 -21.94 9.56
N GLY A 457 13.16 -22.86 8.58
CA GLY A 457 12.35 -24.09 8.65
C GLY A 457 10.84 -23.84 8.57
N LEU A 458 10.42 -22.64 8.16
CA LEU A 458 9.01 -22.27 8.07
C LEU A 458 8.39 -22.88 6.82
N GLU A 459 7.39 -23.74 7.00
CA GLU A 459 6.71 -24.46 5.92
C GLU A 459 5.19 -24.18 5.90
N PRO A 460 4.56 -24.11 4.71
CA PRO A 460 3.13 -23.91 4.59
C PRO A 460 2.30 -24.91 5.41
N GLY A 461 1.25 -24.41 6.07
CA GLY A 461 0.35 -25.21 6.90
C GLY A 461 0.84 -25.46 8.33
N THR A 462 2.02 -24.97 8.71
CA THR A 462 2.47 -24.94 10.11
C THR A 462 2.01 -23.65 10.81
N SER A 463 1.76 -23.72 12.12
CA SER A 463 1.34 -22.53 12.89
C SER A 463 2.36 -21.39 12.82
N ASP A 464 3.66 -21.71 12.88
CA ASP A 464 4.74 -20.71 12.82
C ASP A 464 4.77 -20.00 11.46
N TYR A 465 4.50 -20.72 10.36
CA TYR A 465 4.40 -20.12 9.03
C TYR A 465 3.20 -19.19 8.92
N GLU A 466 2.04 -19.60 9.45
CA GLU A 466 0.85 -18.75 9.47
C GLU A 466 1.05 -17.50 10.33
N GLN A 467 1.67 -17.67 11.51
CA GLN A 467 1.99 -16.58 12.41
C GLN A 467 3.02 -15.61 11.80
N PHE A 468 4.02 -16.13 11.07
CA PHE A 468 4.98 -15.31 10.35
C PHE A 468 4.29 -14.34 9.39
N PHE A 469 3.34 -14.81 8.57
CA PHE A 469 2.64 -13.93 7.62
C PHE A 469 1.67 -12.94 8.30
N ILE A 470 1.08 -13.30 9.45
CA ILE A 470 0.30 -12.35 10.26
C ILE A 470 1.20 -11.22 10.76
N VAL A 471 2.37 -11.55 11.31
CA VAL A 471 3.34 -10.57 11.81
C VAL A 471 3.92 -9.74 10.67
N LEU A 472 4.28 -10.37 9.55
CA LEU A 472 4.80 -9.68 8.38
C LEU A 472 3.79 -8.64 7.86
N GLN A 473 2.53 -9.03 7.69
CA GLN A 473 1.47 -8.11 7.27
C GLN A 473 1.32 -6.96 8.27
N THR A 474 1.28 -7.27 9.57
CA THR A 474 1.21 -6.25 10.63
C THR A 474 2.35 -5.25 10.51
N VAL A 475 3.58 -5.69 10.26
CA VAL A 475 4.72 -4.77 10.12
C VAL A 475 4.56 -3.87 8.88
N ILE A 476 4.20 -4.42 7.73
CA ILE A 476 4.18 -3.66 6.46
C ILE A 476 2.89 -2.86 6.24
N ASP A 477 1.84 -3.07 7.03
CA ASP A 477 0.49 -2.52 6.86
C ASP A 477 0.45 -1.03 6.53
N SER A 478 1.30 -0.21 7.18
CA SER A 478 1.33 1.25 6.94
C SER A 478 1.74 1.63 5.51
N GLY A 479 2.45 0.76 4.79
CA GLY A 479 2.83 0.94 3.38
C GLY A 479 2.01 0.09 2.40
N ASP A 480 1.13 -0.79 2.88
CA ASP A 480 0.33 -1.70 2.05
C ASP A 480 -0.88 -0.98 1.41
N PRO A 481 -1.09 -1.05 0.08
CA PRO A 481 -2.17 -0.34 -0.58
C PRO A 481 -3.57 -0.77 -0.17
N ILE A 482 -3.76 -1.96 0.44
CA ILE A 482 -5.09 -2.39 0.88
C ILE A 482 -5.64 -1.44 1.96
N ASN A 483 -4.79 -0.96 2.86
CA ASN A 483 -5.18 -0.06 3.95
C ASN A 483 -5.40 1.38 3.48
N TRP A 484 -4.93 1.73 2.28
CA TRP A 484 -5.10 3.04 1.66
C TRP A 484 -6.22 3.11 0.64
N SER A 485 -6.69 1.96 0.16
CA SER A 485 -7.69 1.82 -0.91
C SER A 485 -8.93 2.69 -0.70
N ALA A 486 -9.53 2.64 0.48
CA ALA A 486 -10.72 3.46 0.79
C ALA A 486 -10.41 4.96 0.81
N GLU A 487 -9.25 5.36 1.34
CA GLU A 487 -8.84 6.77 1.40
C GLU A 487 -8.54 7.33 -0.01
N THR A 488 -7.89 6.54 -0.86
CA THR A 488 -7.65 6.87 -2.27
C THR A 488 -8.98 7.06 -3.02
N ALA A 489 -9.91 6.11 -2.95
CA ALA A 489 -11.21 6.25 -3.63
C ALA A 489 -12.06 7.40 -3.06
N ARG A 490 -11.86 7.77 -1.79
CA ARG A 490 -12.54 8.91 -1.18
C ARG A 490 -12.11 10.25 -1.78
N HIS A 491 -10.86 10.37 -2.20
CA HIS A 491 -10.26 11.63 -2.63
C HIS A 491 -9.98 11.74 -4.13
N ASN A 492 -9.84 10.62 -4.81
CA ASN A 492 -9.42 10.55 -6.19
C ASN A 492 -10.52 9.93 -7.05
N ASN A 493 -10.45 10.18 -8.36
CA ASN A 493 -11.12 9.39 -9.37
C ASN A 493 -10.16 8.26 -9.75
N VAL A 494 -10.63 7.02 -9.71
CA VAL A 494 -9.81 5.83 -9.92
C VAL A 494 -10.33 4.98 -11.08
N VAL A 495 -9.44 4.70 -12.02
CA VAL A 495 -9.59 3.58 -12.96
C VAL A 495 -8.58 2.53 -12.59
N LEU A 496 -9.06 1.31 -12.32
CA LEU A 496 -8.22 0.17 -12.00
C LEU A 496 -8.33 -0.90 -13.09
N HIS A 497 -7.21 -1.41 -13.57
CA HIS A 497 -7.18 -2.58 -14.45
C HIS A 497 -6.76 -3.82 -13.69
N GLU A 498 -7.47 -4.91 -13.95
CA GLU A 498 -7.11 -6.26 -13.52
C GLU A 498 -6.91 -7.13 -14.77
N VAL A 499 -5.94 -8.05 -14.73
CA VAL A 499 -5.81 -9.13 -15.71
C VAL A 499 -6.23 -10.43 -15.07
N ILE A 500 -7.16 -11.16 -15.69
CA ILE A 500 -7.64 -12.44 -15.18
C ILE A 500 -6.57 -13.51 -15.31
N GLY A 501 -6.27 -14.18 -14.20
CA GLY A 501 -5.23 -15.21 -14.15
C GLY A 501 -3.81 -14.63 -14.10
N ASP A 502 -3.67 -13.38 -13.66
CA ASP A 502 -2.36 -12.75 -13.44
C ASP A 502 -1.50 -13.61 -12.49
N THR A 503 -0.30 -13.95 -12.98
CA THR A 503 0.65 -14.82 -12.27
C THR A 503 1.61 -14.05 -11.35
N VAL A 504 1.68 -12.73 -11.48
CA VAL A 504 2.56 -11.86 -10.71
C VAL A 504 1.80 -11.29 -9.52
N ASN A 505 0.72 -10.56 -9.81
CA ASN A 505 -0.17 -9.99 -8.81
C ASN A 505 -1.50 -10.74 -8.86
N PRO A 506 -1.71 -11.76 -8.02
CA PRO A 506 -2.89 -12.61 -8.12
C PRO A 506 -4.19 -11.81 -7.90
N ASN A 507 -5.26 -12.19 -8.60
CA ASN A 507 -6.57 -11.56 -8.45
C ASN A 507 -7.11 -11.70 -7.02
N PHE A 508 -6.88 -12.85 -6.38
CA PHE A 508 -7.20 -13.11 -4.97
C PHE A 508 -6.34 -14.26 -4.42
N VAL A 509 -6.23 -14.33 -3.09
CA VAL A 509 -5.63 -15.47 -2.38
C VAL A 509 -6.71 -16.16 -1.54
N PRO A 510 -7.04 -17.45 -1.77
CA PRO A 510 -8.16 -18.13 -1.11
C PRO A 510 -8.13 -18.09 0.43
N THR A 511 -6.94 -18.12 1.03
CA THR A 511 -6.74 -18.14 2.48
C THR A 511 -6.51 -16.75 3.08
N ALA A 512 -6.46 -15.69 2.27
CA ALA A 512 -6.20 -14.33 2.71
C ALA A 512 -7.18 -13.36 2.04
N PRO A 513 -8.35 -13.08 2.66
CA PRO A 513 -9.44 -12.31 2.04
C PRO A 513 -9.09 -10.88 1.60
N LEU A 514 -8.01 -10.32 2.14
CA LEU A 514 -7.51 -8.98 1.84
C LEU A 514 -6.39 -8.96 0.79
N SER A 515 -5.95 -10.12 0.31
CA SER A 515 -4.80 -10.23 -0.59
C SER A 515 -5.21 -10.41 -2.05
N GLY A 516 -4.68 -9.53 -2.93
CA GLY A 516 -4.91 -9.55 -4.37
C GLY A 516 -5.52 -8.25 -4.92
N THR A 517 -5.84 -8.25 -6.22
CA THR A 517 -6.48 -7.12 -6.92
C THR A 517 -7.97 -6.98 -6.59
N GLU A 518 -8.73 -8.09 -6.51
CA GLU A 518 -10.17 -8.06 -6.18
C GLU A 518 -10.47 -7.48 -4.78
N PRO A 519 -9.71 -7.80 -3.73
CA PRO A 519 -9.85 -7.12 -2.44
C PRO A 519 -9.64 -5.60 -2.52
N MET A 520 -8.69 -5.12 -3.33
CA MET A 520 -8.52 -3.67 -3.55
C MET A 520 -9.72 -3.07 -4.27
N ILE A 521 -10.21 -3.70 -5.34
CA ILE A 521 -11.42 -3.26 -6.06
C ILE A 521 -12.60 -3.10 -5.08
N ARG A 522 -12.80 -4.08 -4.19
CA ARG A 522 -13.84 -4.03 -3.16
C ARG A 522 -13.59 -2.94 -2.11
N ALA A 523 -12.37 -2.81 -1.60
CA ALA A 523 -12.02 -1.82 -0.58
C ALA A 523 -12.13 -0.37 -1.10
N MET A 524 -11.87 -0.15 -2.39
CA MET A 524 -12.09 1.11 -3.08
C MET A 524 -13.56 1.35 -3.44
N GLY A 525 -14.39 0.30 -3.51
CA GLY A 525 -15.78 0.38 -3.97
C GLY A 525 -15.93 0.65 -5.47
N LEU A 526 -14.99 0.16 -6.29
CA LEU A 526 -15.00 0.40 -7.74
C LEU A 526 -16.08 -0.42 -8.44
N THR A 527 -16.73 0.19 -9.43
CA THR A 527 -17.76 -0.47 -10.25
C THR A 527 -17.13 -1.18 -11.45
N SER A 528 -17.49 -2.44 -11.70
CA SER A 528 -17.03 -3.19 -12.86
C SER A 528 -17.54 -2.59 -14.18
N TYR A 529 -16.72 -2.54 -15.22
CA TYR A 529 -17.16 -2.13 -16.57
C TYR A 529 -16.55 -3.00 -17.68
N SER A 530 -17.24 -3.02 -18.82
CA SER A 530 -16.75 -3.60 -20.09
C SER A 530 -17.26 -2.81 -21.31
N SER A 531 -17.66 -1.56 -21.10
CA SER A 531 -18.18 -0.63 -22.11
C SER A 531 -17.81 0.80 -21.74
N THR A 532 -17.89 1.73 -22.70
CA THR A 532 -17.54 3.14 -22.49
C THR A 532 -18.29 3.72 -21.27
N GLN A 533 -17.55 4.34 -20.36
CA GLN A 533 -18.06 4.96 -19.14
C GLN A 533 -17.88 6.47 -19.19
N VAL A 534 -18.88 7.21 -18.69
CA VAL A 534 -18.83 8.66 -18.50
C VAL A 534 -19.52 9.00 -17.19
N ASN A 535 -18.82 9.71 -16.30
CA ASN A 535 -19.38 10.29 -15.10
C ASN A 535 -18.80 11.70 -14.89
N PRO A 536 -19.60 12.78 -15.02
CA PRO A 536 -19.15 14.14 -14.77
C PRO A 536 -18.60 14.39 -13.36
N ASP A 537 -19.02 13.59 -12.37
CA ASP A 537 -18.54 13.67 -10.99
C ASP A 537 -17.18 12.98 -10.79
N GLY A 538 -16.65 12.28 -11.82
CA GLY A 538 -15.44 11.46 -11.76
C GLY A 538 -15.73 9.95 -11.77
N LEU A 539 -14.79 9.16 -12.27
CA LEU A 539 -14.90 7.70 -12.36
C LEU A 539 -14.27 6.98 -11.17
N ASP A 540 -14.95 5.94 -10.69
CA ASP A 540 -14.48 4.97 -9.71
C ASP A 540 -14.82 3.57 -10.24
N ILE A 541 -14.00 3.06 -11.16
CA ILE A 541 -14.33 1.87 -11.98
C ILE A 541 -13.17 0.89 -12.12
N ALA A 542 -13.49 -0.39 -12.31
CA ALA A 542 -12.53 -1.48 -12.50
C ALA A 542 -12.81 -2.29 -13.77
N GLY A 543 -11.81 -2.40 -14.64
CA GLY A 543 -11.86 -3.16 -15.89
C GLY A 543 -11.08 -4.46 -15.75
N ARG A 544 -11.67 -5.58 -16.20
CA ARG A 544 -11.04 -6.91 -16.12
C ARG A 544 -10.70 -7.41 -17.51
N PHE A 545 -9.42 -7.60 -17.79
CA PHE A 545 -8.91 -8.06 -19.07
C PHE A 545 -8.71 -9.57 -19.08
N VAL A 546 -9.15 -10.23 -20.14
CA VAL A 546 -9.06 -11.70 -20.28
C VAL A 546 -7.79 -12.12 -21.03
N PRO A 547 -7.28 -13.36 -20.83
CA PRO A 547 -6.21 -13.92 -21.64
C PRO A 547 -6.50 -13.78 -23.15
N PRO A 548 -5.49 -13.50 -24.00
CA PRO A 548 -4.06 -13.58 -23.72
C PRO A 548 -3.43 -12.31 -23.12
N ALA A 549 -4.22 -11.39 -22.55
CA ALA A 549 -3.67 -10.36 -21.67
C ALA A 549 -2.84 -11.01 -20.54
N SER A 550 -1.76 -10.35 -20.16
CA SER A 550 -0.84 -10.74 -19.10
C SER A 550 -0.51 -9.55 -18.22
N HIS A 551 0.17 -9.77 -17.10
CA HIS A 551 0.59 -8.73 -16.17
C HIS A 551 1.26 -7.52 -16.86
N GLY A 552 2.07 -7.77 -17.89
CA GLY A 552 2.79 -6.73 -18.64
C GLY A 552 2.01 -6.08 -19.78
N SER A 553 0.76 -6.49 -20.05
CA SER A 553 0.01 -6.07 -21.26
C SER A 553 -0.29 -4.59 -21.33
N PHE A 554 -0.27 -3.84 -20.22
CA PHE A 554 -0.39 -2.39 -20.26
C PHE A 554 0.81 -1.71 -20.96
N LEU A 555 2.00 -2.29 -20.79
CA LEU A 555 3.27 -1.71 -21.24
C LEU A 555 3.84 -2.41 -22.48
N SER A 556 3.41 -3.63 -22.78
CA SER A 556 3.99 -4.42 -23.86
C SER A 556 2.94 -5.16 -24.67
N PRO A 557 2.93 -5.01 -26.01
CA PRO A 557 2.06 -5.74 -26.91
C PRO A 557 2.48 -7.21 -27.12
N ALA A 558 3.57 -7.67 -26.51
CA ALA A 558 4.16 -8.97 -26.80
C ALA A 558 3.20 -10.15 -26.58
N THR A 559 2.37 -10.12 -25.52
CA THR A 559 1.42 -11.21 -25.23
C THR A 559 0.06 -10.99 -25.88
N SER A 560 -0.41 -9.74 -25.93
CA SER A 560 -1.70 -9.38 -26.52
C SER A 560 -1.68 -7.93 -27.02
N PRO A 561 -1.37 -7.71 -28.32
CA PRO A 561 -1.40 -6.37 -28.91
C PRO A 561 -2.76 -5.68 -28.76
N ALA A 562 -3.86 -6.46 -28.86
CA ALA A 562 -5.21 -5.94 -28.70
C ALA A 562 -5.47 -5.43 -27.28
N ALA A 563 -5.10 -6.20 -26.25
CA ALA A 563 -5.26 -5.75 -24.87
C ALA A 563 -4.38 -4.52 -24.57
N THR A 564 -3.14 -4.46 -25.09
CA THR A 564 -2.28 -3.28 -24.93
C THR A 564 -2.88 -2.03 -25.54
N ALA A 565 -3.38 -2.13 -26.78
CA ALA A 565 -4.02 -1.02 -27.46
C ALA A 565 -5.27 -0.55 -26.69
N GLU A 566 -6.11 -1.48 -26.22
CA GLU A 566 -7.31 -1.17 -25.44
C GLU A 566 -6.97 -0.53 -24.09
N MET A 567 -6.05 -1.12 -23.31
CA MET A 567 -5.64 -0.58 -22.00
C MET A 567 -5.05 0.83 -22.13
N GLN A 568 -4.20 1.08 -23.13
CA GLN A 568 -3.62 2.39 -23.38
C GLN A 568 -4.64 3.41 -23.91
N LYS A 569 -5.63 2.99 -24.71
CA LYS A 569 -6.74 3.86 -25.14
C LYS A 569 -7.64 4.27 -23.96
N GLN A 570 -7.90 3.34 -23.04
CA GLN A 570 -8.62 3.64 -21.81
C GLN A 570 -7.86 4.64 -20.94
N MET A 571 -6.53 4.51 -20.80
CA MET A 571 -5.69 5.52 -20.16
C MET A 571 -5.79 6.88 -20.87
N ALA A 572 -5.61 6.92 -22.19
CA ALA A 572 -5.65 8.15 -22.98
C ALA A 572 -6.99 8.91 -22.83
N SER A 573 -8.12 8.21 -22.88
CA SER A 573 -9.44 8.80 -22.69
C SER A 573 -9.69 9.29 -21.26
N PHE A 574 -9.14 8.59 -20.25
CA PHE A 574 -9.14 9.03 -18.85
C PHE A 574 -8.34 10.32 -18.64
N LEU A 575 -7.17 10.44 -19.30
CA LEU A 575 -6.35 11.64 -19.28
C LEU A 575 -7.08 12.83 -19.92
N ILE A 576 -7.56 12.70 -21.16
CA ILE A 576 -8.26 13.79 -21.87
C ILE A 576 -9.48 14.28 -21.09
N SER A 577 -10.25 13.35 -20.51
CA SER A 577 -11.45 13.67 -19.76
C SER A 577 -11.17 14.19 -18.35
N ARG A 578 -9.91 14.25 -17.92
CA ARG A 578 -9.51 14.62 -16.55
C ARG A 578 -10.21 13.79 -15.48
N GLY A 579 -10.35 12.50 -15.74
CA GLY A 579 -10.89 11.53 -14.79
C GLY A 579 -12.37 11.21 -14.92
N THR A 580 -13.08 11.78 -15.90
CA THR A 580 -14.54 11.67 -16.01
C THR A 580 -15.02 10.68 -17.07
N ALA A 581 -14.14 10.10 -17.89
CA ALA A 581 -14.54 9.15 -18.93
C ALA A 581 -13.46 8.11 -19.24
N VAL A 582 -13.90 6.91 -19.62
CA VAL A 582 -13.07 5.84 -20.21
C VAL A 582 -13.78 5.33 -21.44
N GLN A 583 -13.10 5.33 -22.59
CA GLN A 583 -13.63 4.77 -23.83
C GLN A 583 -13.21 3.30 -23.96
N VAL A 584 -14.18 2.44 -24.25
CA VAL A 584 -13.95 1.03 -24.57
C VAL A 584 -14.22 0.82 -26.05
N GLU A 585 -13.21 0.39 -26.80
CA GLU A 585 -13.33 0.13 -28.24
C GLU A 585 -13.39 -1.38 -28.53
N ASP A 586 -12.49 -2.14 -27.92
CA ASP A 586 -12.46 -3.61 -28.03
C ASP A 586 -12.86 -4.29 -26.71
N ALA A 587 -14.17 -4.32 -26.47
CA ALA A 587 -14.75 -5.00 -25.31
C ALA A 587 -14.49 -6.52 -25.31
N SER A 588 -14.05 -7.13 -26.42
CA SER A 588 -13.74 -8.56 -26.46
C SER A 588 -12.48 -8.92 -25.66
N THR A 589 -11.64 -7.93 -25.36
CA THR A 589 -10.47 -8.08 -24.49
C THR A 589 -10.83 -8.09 -23.00
N MET A 590 -12.10 -7.86 -22.64
CA MET A 590 -12.56 -7.69 -21.26
C MET A 590 -13.59 -8.76 -20.85
N VAL A 591 -13.70 -8.98 -19.54
CA VAL A 591 -14.82 -9.75 -18.96
C VAL A 591 -16.10 -8.96 -19.19
N ALA A 592 -17.08 -9.56 -19.86
CA ALA A 592 -18.36 -8.91 -20.13
C ALA A 592 -19.12 -8.61 -18.83
N VAL A 593 -19.49 -7.34 -18.65
CA VAL A 593 -20.40 -6.87 -17.60
C VAL A 593 -21.79 -6.76 -18.22
N PRO A 594 -22.81 -7.45 -17.70
CA PRO A 594 -24.18 -7.29 -18.17
C PRO A 594 -24.59 -5.82 -18.13
N ALA A 595 -25.27 -5.33 -19.16
CA ALA A 595 -25.86 -4.00 -19.11
C ALA A 595 -26.99 -4.00 -18.07
N GLU A 596 -26.69 -3.67 -16.83
CA GLU A 596 -27.72 -3.45 -15.83
C GLU A 596 -28.54 -2.21 -16.21
N ALA A 597 -29.87 -2.36 -16.19
CA ALA A 597 -30.78 -1.25 -16.38
C ALA A 597 -30.46 -0.18 -15.33
N SER A 598 -30.08 1.01 -15.80
CA SER A 598 -29.91 2.24 -15.03
C SER A 598 -30.80 2.28 -13.79
N THR A 599 -30.24 1.88 -12.65
CA THR A 599 -30.75 2.29 -11.35
C THR A 599 -29.64 3.10 -10.73
N ALA A 600 -29.88 4.40 -10.66
CA ALA A 600 -29.05 5.32 -9.91
C ALA A 600 -28.79 4.71 -8.53
N SER A 601 -27.53 4.51 -8.16
CA SER A 601 -27.19 4.16 -6.79
C SER A 601 -27.71 5.29 -5.90
N ASP A 602 -28.76 5.01 -5.13
CA ASP A 602 -29.32 5.92 -4.15
C ASP A 602 -28.34 6.00 -2.97
N LYS A 603 -27.33 6.86 -3.11
CA LYS A 603 -26.32 7.14 -2.07
C LYS A 603 -26.90 8.14 -1.08
N THR A 604 -27.69 7.65 -0.13
CA THR A 604 -28.13 8.41 1.05
C THR A 604 -27.13 8.27 2.20
N ASP A 605 -25.92 8.80 2.03
CA ASP A 605 -25.07 9.20 3.17
C ASP A 605 -24.56 10.64 2.95
N PRO A 606 -25.18 11.64 3.61
CA PRO A 606 -24.85 13.06 3.42
C PRO A 606 -23.48 13.50 3.95
N ASP A 607 -22.81 12.73 4.81
CA ASP A 607 -21.64 13.21 5.55
C ASP A 607 -20.29 12.98 4.83
N VAL A 608 -20.20 12.00 3.93
CA VAL A 608 -18.97 11.76 3.16
C VAL A 608 -18.77 12.81 2.05
N ARG A 609 -19.85 13.37 1.49
CA ARG A 609 -19.79 14.24 0.30
C ARG A 609 -19.54 15.72 0.57
N LYS A 610 -19.75 16.22 1.81
CA LYS A 610 -19.47 17.63 2.13
C LYS A 610 -17.98 17.99 2.12
N GLN A 611 -17.07 17.00 2.13
CA GLN A 611 -15.63 17.26 2.06
C GLN A 611 -15.05 17.34 0.63
N LYS A 612 -15.67 16.72 -0.40
CA LYS A 612 -15.19 16.87 -1.80
C LYS A 612 -15.36 18.30 -2.35
N LEU A 613 -16.27 19.10 -1.80
CA LEU A 613 -16.64 20.42 -2.32
C LEU A 613 -16.16 21.63 -1.48
N THR A 614 -15.64 21.42 -0.26
CA THR A 614 -15.33 22.53 0.68
C THR A 614 -13.86 22.97 0.69
N GLY A 615 -12.96 22.32 -0.05
CA GLY A 615 -11.55 22.74 -0.21
C GLY A 615 -11.33 24.04 -1.00
N LYS A 616 -12.39 24.64 -1.56
CA LYS A 616 -12.35 25.94 -2.26
C LYS A 616 -13.33 26.92 -1.61
N LYS A 617 -12.99 27.43 -0.42
CA LYS A 617 -13.26 28.81 0.08
C LYS A 617 -13.24 28.84 1.61
N GLY A 618 -12.26 29.58 2.15
CA GLY A 618 -12.21 30.04 3.53
C GLY A 618 -10.94 30.85 3.69
N GLY A 619 -11.08 32.15 3.96
CA GLY A 619 -10.00 33.16 3.99
C GLY A 619 -9.04 33.04 5.16
#